data_AF-A0A969GDA2-F1
#
_entry.id   AF-A0A969GDA2-F1
#
_cell.length_a   1.000
_cell.length_b   1.000
_cell.length_c   1.000
_cell.angle_alpha   90.00
_cell.angle_beta   90.00
_cell.angle_gamma   90.00
#
_symmetry.space_group_name_H-M   'P 1'
#
loop_
_entity.id
_entity.type
_entity.pdbx_description
1 polymer ?
#
loop_
_entity_poly.entity_id
_entity_poly.type
_entity_poly.pdbx_seq_one_letter_code
_entity_poly.pdbx_strand_id
1 'polypeptide(L)'
;MANQLNTAKHLQNVANRFCQLKNTSELAIILKVSPEKLQTILEKPTYKTLKIPKADGKERLIEDATGDLKKAQKTLNMYIQATYYTIKTKAAFGYVTNARHDKDVRTYVTAALKHQQNDYLLNIDLQEFFITLRMK
;
A
#
# COMPACT_ATOMS: atom_id res chain seq x y z
N MET A 1 8.93 8.65 15.09
CA MET A 1 7.58 8.81 15.71
C MET A 1 6.90 7.46 15.66
N ALA A 2 6.58 6.86 16.80
CA ALA A 2 5.81 5.62 16.83
C ALA A 2 4.43 5.87 16.21
N ASN A 3 4.13 5.25 15.08
CA ASN A 3 2.77 5.26 14.53
C ASN A 3 1.88 4.56 15.56
N GLN A 4 1.05 5.32 16.28
CA GLN A 4 -0.04 4.72 17.02
C GLN A 4 -0.91 3.97 16.01
N LEU A 5 -0.99 2.65 16.16
CA LEU A 5 -1.81 1.80 15.32
C LEU A 5 -3.28 2.23 15.45
N ASN A 6 -3.96 2.34 14.33
CA ASN A 6 -5.39 2.63 14.28
C ASN A 6 -6.17 1.44 14.84
N THR A 7 -7.33 1.70 15.45
CA THR A 7 -8.24 0.63 15.85
C THR A 7 -8.92 0.01 14.62
N ALA A 8 -9.36 -1.25 14.73
CA ALA A 8 -10.11 -1.89 13.64
C ALA A 8 -11.37 -1.10 13.27
N LYS A 9 -12.07 -0.53 14.27
CA LYS A 9 -13.22 0.36 14.06
C LYS A 9 -12.86 1.60 13.26
N HIS A 10 -11.72 2.22 13.55
CA HIS A 10 -11.24 3.37 12.78
C HIS A 10 -10.96 2.99 11.32
N LEU A 11 -10.24 1.89 11.09
CA LEU A 11 -9.95 1.41 9.73
C LEU A 11 -11.24 1.09 8.96
N GLN A 12 -12.24 0.48 9.60
CA GLN A 12 -13.53 0.23 8.96
C GLN A 12 -14.24 1.53 8.54
N ASN A 13 -14.23 2.56 9.38
CA ASN A 13 -14.83 3.85 9.04
C ASN A 13 -14.12 4.55 7.88
N VAL A 14 -12.78 4.49 7.87
CA VAL A 14 -11.96 5.02 6.77
C VAL A 14 -12.25 4.28 5.48
N ALA A 15 -12.32 2.95 5.52
CA ALA A 15 -12.65 2.11 4.37
C ALA A 15 -14.05 2.44 3.81
N ASN A 16 -15.06 2.52 4.68
CA ASN A 16 -16.43 2.84 4.27
C ASN A 16 -16.50 4.20 3.59
N ARG A 17 -15.83 5.22 4.14
CA ARG A 17 -15.78 6.55 3.52
C ARG A 17 -15.12 6.52 2.14
N PHE A 18 -14.04 5.74 1.98
CA PHE A 18 -13.34 5.63 0.70
C PHE A 18 -14.18 4.88 -0.35
N CYS A 19 -14.81 3.78 0.02
CA CYS A 19 -15.63 2.99 -0.89
C CYS A 19 -16.94 3.68 -1.31
N GLN A 20 -17.32 4.75 -0.62
CA GLN A 20 -18.50 5.57 -0.94
C GLN A 20 -18.20 6.71 -1.92
N LEU A 21 -16.93 6.95 -2.28
CA LEU A 21 -16.56 8.01 -3.22
C LEU A 21 -17.14 7.71 -4.61
N LYS A 22 -17.75 8.71 -5.24
CA LYS A 22 -18.43 8.57 -6.54
C LYS A 22 -17.75 9.28 -7.68
N ASN A 23 -16.90 10.27 -7.39
CA ASN A 23 -16.29 11.13 -8.40
C ASN A 23 -14.91 11.67 -7.96
N THR A 24 -14.21 12.27 -8.91
CA THR A 24 -12.86 12.83 -8.72
C THR A 24 -12.83 14.04 -7.78
N SER A 25 -13.91 14.81 -7.68
CA SER A 25 -14.01 15.93 -6.74
C SER A 25 -14.01 15.44 -5.29
N GLU A 26 -14.75 14.36 -4.99
CA GLU A 26 -14.74 13.73 -3.68
C GLU A 26 -13.37 13.11 -3.35
N LEU A 27 -12.69 12.56 -4.36
CA LEU A 27 -11.29 12.11 -4.23
C LEU A 27 -10.36 13.29 -3.87
N ALA A 28 -10.47 14.42 -4.55
CA ALA A 28 -9.65 15.61 -4.26
C ALA A 28 -9.82 16.08 -2.80
N ILE A 29 -11.06 16.04 -2.28
CA ILE A 29 -11.37 16.37 -0.88
C ILE A 29 -10.63 15.44 0.09
N ILE A 30 -10.67 14.12 -0.11
CA ILE A 30 -9.97 13.20 0.81
C ILE A 30 -8.46 13.30 0.69
N LEU A 31 -7.94 13.62 -0.49
CA LEU A 31 -6.52 13.86 -0.75
C LEU A 31 -6.05 15.23 -0.25
N LYS A 32 -6.97 16.10 0.19
CA LYS A 32 -6.72 17.46 0.67
C LYS A 32 -6.00 18.32 -0.37
N VAL A 33 -6.41 18.19 -1.63
CA VAL A 33 -5.93 19.00 -2.76
C VAL A 33 -7.12 19.60 -3.49
N SER A 34 -6.93 20.73 -4.18
CA SER A 34 -7.98 21.26 -5.05
C SER A 34 -8.17 20.35 -6.28
N PRO A 35 -9.36 20.36 -6.92
CA PRO A 35 -9.59 19.59 -8.14
C PRO A 35 -8.59 19.91 -9.27
N GLU A 36 -8.26 21.18 -9.46
CA GLU A 36 -7.31 21.65 -10.48
C GLU A 36 -5.89 21.14 -10.17
N LYS A 37 -5.53 21.12 -8.88
CA LYS A 37 -4.24 20.61 -8.43
C LYS A 37 -4.16 19.10 -8.59
N LEU A 38 -5.25 18.37 -8.31
CA LEU A 38 -5.31 16.93 -8.56
C LEU A 38 -5.12 16.64 -10.06
N GLN A 39 -5.80 17.38 -10.93
CA GLN A 39 -5.63 17.26 -12.38
C GLN A 39 -4.18 17.49 -12.79
N THR A 40 -3.55 18.54 -12.27
CA THR A 40 -2.13 18.84 -12.54
C THR A 40 -1.20 17.68 -12.11
N ILE A 41 -1.46 17.08 -10.94
CA ILE A 41 -0.68 15.93 -10.43
C ILE A 41 -0.82 14.72 -11.35
N LEU A 42 -2.01 14.48 -11.90
CA LEU A 42 -2.31 13.35 -12.78
C LEU A 42 -1.70 13.54 -14.18
N GLU A 43 -1.75 14.76 -14.72
CA GLU A 43 -1.20 15.08 -16.05
C GLU A 43 0.34 15.12 -16.05
N LYS A 44 0.94 15.59 -14.96
CA LYS A 44 2.40 15.77 -14.84
C LYS A 44 2.92 15.17 -13.53
N PRO A 45 2.87 13.84 -13.38
CA PRO A 45 3.36 13.19 -12.19
C PRO A 45 4.88 13.36 -12.09
N THR A 46 5.37 13.65 -10.88
CA THR A 46 6.79 13.98 -10.65
C THR A 46 7.48 12.88 -9.88
N TYR A 47 8.42 12.20 -10.53
CA TYR A 47 9.24 11.15 -9.96
C TYR A 47 10.72 11.51 -10.02
N LYS A 48 11.48 11.10 -9.01
CA LYS A 48 12.93 11.01 -9.05
C LYS A 48 13.32 9.56 -9.30
N THR A 49 14.20 9.34 -10.26
CA THR A 49 14.69 8.00 -10.57
C THR A 49 16.11 7.83 -10.04
N LEU A 50 16.37 6.65 -9.48
CA LEU A 50 17.71 6.25 -9.03
C LEU A 50 17.88 4.74 -9.23
N LYS A 51 19.13 4.30 -9.36
CA LYS A 51 19.45 2.88 -9.51
C LYS A 51 20.20 2.40 -8.28
N ILE A 52 19.79 1.26 -7.73
CA ILE A 52 20.49 0.60 -6.63
C ILE A 52 20.89 -0.81 -7.03
N PRO A 53 22.05 -1.32 -6.60
CA PRO A 53 22.43 -2.71 -6.85
C PRO A 53 21.52 -3.66 -6.06
N LYS A 54 21.12 -4.76 -6.69
CA LYS A 54 20.54 -5.94 -6.06
C LYS A 54 21.67 -6.83 -5.52
N ALA A 55 21.32 -7.77 -4.64
CA ALA A 55 22.28 -8.73 -4.07
C ALA A 55 22.95 -9.61 -5.14
N ASP A 56 22.29 -9.85 -6.28
CA ASP A 56 22.82 -10.61 -7.42
C ASP A 56 23.66 -9.76 -8.39
N GLY A 57 23.94 -8.48 -8.05
CA GLY A 57 24.72 -7.56 -8.87
C GLY A 57 23.93 -6.84 -9.97
N LYS A 58 22.68 -7.22 -10.25
CA LYS A 58 21.82 -6.50 -11.22
C LYS A 58 21.35 -5.17 -10.63
N GLU A 59 20.97 -4.22 -11.48
CA GLU A 59 20.40 -2.95 -11.01
C GLU A 59 18.89 -3.07 -10.72
N ARG A 60 18.41 -2.32 -9.73
CA ARG A 60 16.99 -2.05 -9.47
C ARG A 60 16.74 -0.57 -9.70
N LEU A 61 15.88 -0.27 -10.67
CA LEU A 61 15.32 1.07 -10.85
C LEU A 61 14.37 1.37 -9.69
N ILE A 62 14.54 2.54 -9.08
CA ILE A 62 13.67 3.08 -8.03
C ILE A 62 13.10 4.38 -8.57
N GLU A 63 11.77 4.47 -8.58
CA GLU A 63 11.02 5.66 -8.94
C GLU A 63 10.34 6.20 -7.68
N ASP A 64 10.86 7.30 -7.12
CA ASP A 64 10.30 7.92 -5.92
C ASP A 64 9.44 9.11 -6.32
N ALA A 65 8.14 9.05 -6.02
CA ALA A 65 7.26 10.19 -6.19
C ALA A 65 7.74 11.36 -5.33
N THR A 66 7.56 12.59 -5.83
CA THR A 66 7.99 13.79 -5.12
C THR A 66 6.88 14.83 -4.99
N GLY A 67 7.14 15.87 -4.20
CA GLY A 67 6.24 17.01 -4.03
C GLY A 67 4.82 16.60 -3.65
N ASP A 68 3.86 17.13 -4.39
CA ASP A 68 2.43 16.94 -4.09
C ASP A 68 1.93 15.54 -4.47
N LEU A 69 2.55 14.88 -5.45
CA LEU A 69 2.23 13.49 -5.80
C LEU A 69 2.51 12.56 -4.63
N LYS A 70 3.69 12.71 -3.99
CA LYS A 70 4.07 11.89 -2.82
C LYS A 70 3.09 12.11 -1.65
N LYS A 71 2.66 13.35 -1.42
CA LYS A 71 1.68 13.68 -0.37
C LYS A 71 0.32 13.05 -0.67
N ALA A 72 -0.17 13.18 -1.90
CA ALA A 72 -1.42 12.58 -2.34
C ALA A 72 -1.38 11.05 -2.19
N GLN A 73 -0.32 10.40 -2.68
CA GLN A 73 -0.14 8.94 -2.56
C GLN A 73 -0.06 8.48 -1.10
N LYS A 74 0.60 9.24 -0.21
CA LYS A 74 0.65 8.91 1.22
C LYS A 74 -0.73 8.95 1.87
N THR A 75 -1.52 9.97 1.55
CA THR A 75 -2.91 10.08 2.03
C THR A 75 -3.77 8.95 1.46
N LEU A 76 -3.67 8.70 0.15
CA LEU A 76 -4.39 7.63 -0.54
C LEU A 76 -4.04 6.25 0.05
N ASN A 77 -2.77 6.00 0.35
CA ASN A 77 -2.32 4.74 0.93
C ASN A 77 -3.04 4.43 2.26
N MET A 78 -3.33 5.44 3.09
CA MET A 78 -4.08 5.21 4.34
C MET A 78 -5.50 4.69 4.07
N TYR A 79 -6.18 5.25 3.05
CA TYR A 79 -7.50 4.77 2.65
C TYR A 79 -7.46 3.38 2.01
N ILE A 80 -6.54 3.15 1.07
CA ILE A 80 -6.38 1.84 0.42
C ILE A 80 -6.01 0.76 1.44
N GLN A 81 -5.11 1.06 2.39
CA GLN A 81 -4.72 0.12 3.45
C GLN A 81 -5.89 -0.18 4.39
N ALA A 82 -6.70 0.83 4.74
CA ALA A 82 -7.89 0.62 5.54
C ALA A 82 -8.91 -0.25 4.81
N THR A 83 -9.13 -0.04 3.52
CA THR A 83 -10.00 -0.91 2.70
C THR A 83 -9.43 -2.31 2.58
N TYR A 84 -8.15 -2.46 2.25
CA TYR A 84 -7.52 -3.77 2.13
C TYR A 84 -7.54 -4.53 3.46
N TYR A 85 -7.41 -3.84 4.60
CA TYR A 85 -7.53 -4.45 5.92
C TYR A 85 -8.87 -5.18 6.13
N THR A 86 -9.97 -4.71 5.55
CA THR A 86 -11.30 -5.31 5.71
C THR A 86 -11.54 -6.52 4.80
N ILE A 87 -10.78 -6.64 3.70
CA ILE A 87 -10.95 -7.71 2.69
C ILE A 87 -9.73 -8.62 2.52
N LYS A 88 -8.64 -8.38 3.28
CA LYS A 88 -7.41 -9.17 3.19
C LYS A 88 -7.68 -10.66 3.37
N THR A 89 -6.97 -11.49 2.61
CA THR A 89 -7.09 -12.95 2.73
C THR A 89 -6.25 -13.48 3.89
N LYS A 90 -6.50 -14.73 4.30
CA LYS A 90 -5.72 -15.41 5.35
C LYS A 90 -4.23 -15.58 4.99
N ALA A 91 -3.89 -15.53 3.70
CA ALA A 91 -2.53 -15.68 3.19
C ALA A 91 -1.78 -14.34 3.02
N ALA A 92 -2.45 -13.20 3.19
CA ALA A 92 -1.83 -11.89 3.01
C ALA A 92 -1.04 -11.47 4.27
N PHE A 93 0.28 -11.34 4.13
CA PHE A 93 1.17 -10.87 5.20
C PHE A 93 2.08 -9.70 4.79
N GLY A 94 2.43 -9.59 3.51
CA GLY A 94 3.29 -8.52 3.00
C GLY A 94 2.56 -7.18 2.92
N TYR A 95 3.18 -6.12 3.46
CA TYR A 95 2.69 -4.73 3.36
C TYR A 95 1.26 -4.50 3.90
N VAL A 96 0.79 -5.35 4.80
CA VAL A 96 -0.56 -5.26 5.38
C VAL A 96 -0.55 -4.42 6.66
N THR A 97 -1.46 -3.45 6.76
CA THR A 97 -1.67 -2.69 7.99
C THR A 97 -2.28 -3.57 9.09
N ASN A 98 -1.82 -3.38 10.33
CA ASN A 98 -2.38 -4.02 11.52
C ASN A 98 -3.22 -3.03 12.33
N ALA A 99 -4.29 -3.51 12.95
CA ALA A 99 -5.02 -2.73 13.93
C ALA A 99 -4.39 -2.84 15.32
N ARG A 100 -4.65 -1.84 16.17
CA ARG A 100 -4.34 -1.94 17.60
C ARG A 100 -5.17 -3.06 18.23
N HIS A 101 -4.51 -3.93 18.99
CA HIS A 101 -5.12 -5.13 19.60
C HIS A 101 -5.75 -6.09 18.58
N ASP A 102 -5.24 -6.09 17.35
CA ASP A 102 -5.65 -7.06 16.34
C ASP A 102 -5.33 -8.48 16.82
N LYS A 103 -6.31 -9.39 16.72
CA LYS A 103 -6.13 -10.81 17.05
C LYS A 103 -5.45 -11.56 15.89
N ASP A 104 -5.47 -10.99 14.70
CA ASP A 104 -4.98 -11.57 13.45
C ASP A 104 -3.86 -10.69 12.86
N VAL A 105 -2.84 -10.44 13.68
CA VAL A 105 -1.71 -9.59 13.31
C VAL A 105 -0.95 -10.21 12.14
N ARG A 106 -0.67 -9.40 11.12
CA ARG A 106 0.09 -9.73 9.92
C ARG A 106 1.50 -9.18 10.03
N THR A 107 2.45 -10.06 10.32
CA THR A 107 3.89 -9.76 10.44
C THR A 107 4.70 -10.86 9.76
N TYR A 108 6.00 -10.60 9.53
CA TYR A 108 6.91 -11.64 9.03
C TYR A 108 6.99 -12.84 10.00
N VAL A 109 6.92 -12.59 11.32
CA VAL A 109 6.93 -13.65 12.35
C VAL A 109 5.67 -14.50 12.25
N THR A 110 4.49 -13.87 12.23
CA THR A 110 3.22 -14.61 12.15
C THR A 110 3.05 -15.33 10.83
N ALA A 111 3.62 -14.82 9.74
CA ALA A 111 3.72 -15.53 8.46
C ALA A 111 4.59 -16.79 8.60
N ALA A 112 5.81 -16.67 9.15
CA ALA A 112 6.72 -17.79 9.34
C ALA A 112 6.12 -18.90 10.21
N LEU A 113 5.41 -18.53 11.28
CA LEU A 113 4.70 -19.47 12.14
C LEU A 113 3.63 -20.30 11.39
N LYS A 114 3.03 -19.79 10.30
CA LYS A 114 2.07 -20.57 9.49
C LYS A 114 2.71 -21.73 8.73
N HIS A 115 4.01 -21.65 8.47
CA HIS A 115 4.74 -22.70 7.78
C HIS A 115 5.30 -23.77 8.72
N GLN A 116 5.35 -23.49 10.03
CA GLN A 116 5.78 -24.48 11.02
C GLN A 116 4.86 -25.70 10.95
N GLN A 117 5.44 -26.89 11.13
CA GLN A 117 4.78 -28.21 11.04
C GLN A 117 4.47 -28.74 9.62
N ASN A 118 5.01 -28.12 8.56
CA ASN A 118 4.95 -28.67 7.21
C ASN A 118 6.32 -29.21 6.80
N ASP A 119 6.37 -30.44 6.31
CA ASP A 119 7.63 -31.09 5.88
C ASP A 119 8.16 -30.56 4.55
N TYR A 120 7.31 -29.88 3.77
CA TYR A 120 7.62 -29.39 2.44
C TYR A 120 7.10 -27.96 2.23
N LEU A 121 7.87 -27.15 1.48
CA LEU A 121 7.53 -25.78 1.14
C LEU A 121 7.65 -25.58 -0.37
N LEU A 122 6.56 -25.12 -1.00
CA LEU A 122 6.61 -24.58 -2.35
C LEU A 122 6.94 -23.10 -2.28
N ASN A 123 8.14 -22.73 -2.73
CA ASN A 123 8.57 -21.33 -2.79
C ASN A 123 8.36 -20.77 -4.21
N ILE A 124 7.66 -19.64 -4.29
CA ILE A 124 7.33 -18.96 -5.56
C ILE A 124 7.69 -17.48 -5.42
N ASP A 125 8.40 -16.94 -6.40
CA ASP A 125 8.68 -15.51 -6.51
C ASP A 125 8.38 -15.02 -7.94
N LEU A 126 8.01 -13.74 -8.07
CA LEU A 126 7.63 -13.11 -9.33
C LEU A 126 8.76 -12.24 -9.86
N GLN A 127 9.25 -12.54 -11.06
CA GLN A 127 10.27 -11.74 -11.71
C GLN A 127 9.73 -10.33 -12.02
N GLU A 128 10.44 -9.30 -11.54
CA GLU A 128 10.16 -7.89 -11.82
C GLU A 128 8.71 -7.47 -11.52
N PHE A 129 8.15 -7.96 -10.42
CA PHE A 129 6.75 -7.76 -10.02
C PHE A 129 6.22 -6.33 -10.24
N PHE A 130 6.90 -5.31 -9.69
CA PHE A 130 6.40 -3.92 -9.77
C PHE A 130 6.42 -3.32 -11.17
N ILE A 131 7.44 -3.67 -11.97
CA ILE A 131 7.62 -3.12 -13.33
C ILE A 131 6.65 -3.79 -14.32
N THR A 132 6.28 -5.04 -14.05
CA THR A 132 5.43 -5.85 -14.93
C THR A 132 3.92 -5.66 -14.68
N LEU A 133 3.52 -4.88 -13.67
CA LEU A 133 2.12 -4.55 -13.42
C LEU A 133 1.53 -3.76 -14.60
N ARG A 134 0.56 -4.35 -15.30
CA ARG A 134 -0.18 -3.69 -16.38
C ARG A 134 -1.51 -3.16 -15.85
N MET A 135 -1.82 -1.90 -16.15
CA MET A 135 -3.18 -1.41 -16.02
C MET A 135 -4.01 -1.96 -17.18
N LYS A 136 -5.14 -2.59 -16.87
CA LYS A 136 -6.14 -3.04 -17.86
C LYS A 136 -7.15 -1.93 -18.11
#